data_AF-A0A2V7H0V7-F1
#
_entry.id   AF-A0A2V7H0V7-F1
#
_cell.length_a   1.000
_cell.length_b   1.000
_cell.length_c   1.000
_cell.angle_alpha   90.00
_cell.angle_beta   90.00
_cell.angle_gamma   90.00
#
_symmetry.space_group_name_H-M   'P 1'
#
loop_
_entity.id
_entity.type
_entity.pdbx_description
1 polymer ?
#
loop_
_entity_poly.entity_id
_entity_poly.type
_entity_poly.pdbx_seq_one_letter_code
_entity_poly.pdbx_strand_id
1 'polypeptide(L)'
;MVVAACAPGGYTRAEVVYAEPARYEYVVPADRVVVVTREVLVQRGYVVYRVETHGPNRVVWAHRRDDDDEIVRVFVSPDRERVAVRGLSERRDHGKHKGWARNGHADDVMTDIDVRLRAH
;
A
#
# COMPACT_ATOMS: atom_id res chain seq x y z
N MET A 1 -15.86 -3.49 -12.28
CA MET A 1 -15.00 -3.62 -13.48
C MET A 1 -13.64 -4.09 -12.99
N VAL A 2 -13.29 -5.37 -13.22
CA VAL A 2 -12.04 -5.95 -12.72
C VAL A 2 -10.92 -5.55 -13.68
N VAL A 3 -10.10 -4.58 -13.28
CA VAL A 3 -8.88 -4.25 -14.03
C VAL A 3 -7.89 -5.38 -13.72
N ALA A 4 -7.76 -6.30 -14.67
CA ALA A 4 -6.74 -7.33 -14.64
C ALA A 4 -5.38 -6.67 -14.36
N ALA A 5 -4.62 -7.23 -13.42
CA ALA A 5 -3.25 -6.80 -13.14
C ALA A 5 -2.46 -6.82 -14.46
N CYS A 6 -2.19 -5.65 -15.05
CA CYS A 6 -1.45 -5.52 -16.29
C CYS A 6 0.05 -5.75 -16.05
N ALA A 7 0.43 -6.97 -15.65
CA ALA A 7 1.79 -7.51 -15.75
C ALA A 7 1.74 -9.03 -15.50
N PRO A 8 2.14 -9.89 -16.47
CA PRO A 8 2.31 -11.31 -16.22
C PRO A 8 3.36 -11.52 -15.13
N GLY A 9 2.97 -12.16 -14.03
CA GLY A 9 3.86 -12.64 -12.97
C GLY A 9 4.48 -11.61 -12.04
N GLY A 10 4.13 -10.33 -12.19
CA GLY A 10 4.60 -9.25 -11.33
C GLY A 10 3.50 -8.67 -10.45
N TYR A 11 3.89 -7.82 -9.52
CA TYR A 11 2.96 -6.98 -8.77
C TYR A 11 2.23 -5.98 -9.68
N THR A 12 1.07 -5.51 -9.23
CA THR A 12 0.37 -4.36 -9.83
C THR A 12 1.32 -3.18 -9.90
N ARG A 13 1.43 -2.55 -11.08
CA ARG A 13 2.33 -1.42 -11.29
C ARG A 13 1.95 -0.23 -10.41
N ALA A 14 2.95 0.45 -9.87
CA ALA A 14 2.73 1.61 -8.99
C ALA A 14 2.01 2.74 -9.74
N GLU A 15 2.30 2.96 -11.03
CA GLU A 15 1.65 4.01 -11.82
C GLU A 15 0.13 3.78 -11.94
N VAL A 16 -0.30 2.52 -12.01
CA VAL A 16 -1.73 2.16 -12.04
C VAL A 16 -2.41 2.60 -10.74
N VAL A 17 -1.78 2.33 -9.60
CA VAL A 17 -2.33 2.69 -8.29
C VAL A 17 -2.32 4.21 -8.08
N TYR A 18 -1.28 4.92 -8.51
CA TYR A 18 -1.23 6.39 -8.40
C TYR A 18 -2.30 7.09 -9.24
N ALA A 19 -2.71 6.49 -10.36
CA ALA A 19 -3.79 7.02 -11.20
C ALA A 19 -5.19 6.82 -10.60
N GLU A 20 -5.34 5.96 -9.60
CA GLU A 20 -6.60 5.77 -8.90
C GLU A 20 -6.90 6.97 -7.97
N PRO A 21 -8.19 7.30 -7.76
CA PRO A 21 -8.56 8.34 -6.81
C PRO A 21 -7.98 8.02 -5.43
N ALA A 22 -7.41 9.03 -4.77
CA ALA A 22 -6.94 8.88 -3.41
C ALA A 22 -8.13 8.56 -2.50
N ARG A 23 -7.98 7.55 -1.64
CA ARG A 23 -9.02 7.20 -0.68
C ARG A 23 -8.93 8.06 0.57
N TYR A 24 -7.71 8.49 0.90
CA TYR A 24 -7.41 9.34 2.05
C TYR A 24 -6.38 10.41 1.67
N GLU A 25 -6.56 11.61 2.21
CA GLU A 25 -5.66 12.75 2.03
C GLU A 25 -5.43 13.44 3.37
N TYR A 26 -4.18 13.80 3.64
CA TYR A 26 -3.76 14.39 4.91
C TYR A 26 -2.88 15.62 4.71
N VAL A 27 -3.01 16.62 5.59
CA VAL A 27 -2.11 17.79 5.64
C VAL A 27 -0.97 17.49 6.61
N VAL A 28 -0.08 16.57 6.23
CA VAL A 28 1.12 16.19 7.01
C VAL A 28 2.27 15.85 6.07
N PRO A 29 3.54 15.90 6.51
CA PRO A 29 4.67 15.45 5.68
C PRO A 29 4.57 13.96 5.30
N ALA A 30 5.00 13.62 4.08
CA ALA A 30 4.97 12.23 3.59
C ALA A 30 5.76 11.26 4.48
N ASP A 31 6.88 11.72 5.05
CA ASP A 31 7.69 10.90 5.95
C ASP A 31 6.93 10.55 7.24
N ARG A 32 6.04 11.43 7.72
CA ARG A 32 5.16 11.13 8.86
C ARG A 32 4.16 10.03 8.50
N VAL A 33 3.59 10.08 7.30
CA VAL A 33 2.69 9.02 6.81
C VAL A 33 3.43 7.68 6.75
N VAL A 34 4.66 7.65 6.26
CA VAL A 34 5.48 6.42 6.20
C VAL A 34 5.74 5.85 7.59
N VAL A 35 6.09 6.69 8.57
CA VAL A 35 6.29 6.26 9.96
C VAL A 35 5.02 5.65 10.54
N VAL A 36 3.89 6.35 10.46
CA VAL A 36 2.60 5.86 10.96
C VAL A 36 2.18 4.56 10.27
N THR A 37 2.37 4.49 8.95
CA THR A 37 2.08 3.29 8.15
C THR A 37 2.89 2.09 8.66
N ARG A 38 4.20 2.27 8.90
CA ARG A 38 5.06 1.20 9.42
C ARG A 38 4.60 0.73 10.79
N GLU A 39 4.26 1.64 11.69
CA GLU A 39 3.77 1.30 13.03
C GLU A 39 2.45 0.51 12.96
N VAL A 40 1.51 0.93 12.12
CA VAL A 40 0.23 0.21 11.91
C VAL A 40 0.49 -1.20 11.37
N LEU A 41 1.32 -1.33 10.34
CA LEU A 41 1.64 -2.62 9.73
C LEU A 41 2.26 -3.58 10.75
N VAL A 42 3.28 -3.12 11.51
CA VAL A 42 3.95 -3.95 12.51
C VAL A 42 2.98 -4.42 13.60
N GLN A 43 2.12 -3.53 14.09
CA GLN A 43 1.14 -3.89 15.12
C GLN A 43 0.07 -4.88 14.62
N ARG A 44 -0.27 -4.82 13.33
CA ARG A 44 -1.15 -5.81 12.69
C ARG A 44 -0.45 -7.13 12.35
N GLY A 45 0.81 -7.30 12.73
CA GLY A 45 1.57 -8.53 12.48
C GLY A 45 2.15 -8.63 11.07
N TYR A 46 2.28 -7.51 10.36
CA TYR A 46 3.00 -7.46 9.09
C TYR A 46 4.49 -7.19 9.31
N VAL A 47 5.32 -7.74 8.42
CA VAL A 47 6.75 -7.45 8.35
C VAL A 47 6.99 -6.51 7.19
N VAL A 48 7.38 -5.26 7.49
CA VAL A 48 7.79 -4.28 6.49
C VAL A 48 9.20 -4.62 6.03
N TYR A 49 9.34 -5.07 4.79
CA TYR A 49 10.62 -5.54 4.24
C TYR A 49 11.25 -4.56 3.24
N ARG A 50 10.48 -3.59 2.72
CA ARG A 50 10.99 -2.58 1.80
C ARG A 50 10.20 -1.28 1.89
N VAL A 51 10.90 -0.15 1.89
CA VAL A 51 10.32 1.17 1.64
C VAL A 51 11.00 1.71 0.39
N GLU A 52 10.24 1.91 -0.68
CA GLU A 52 10.74 2.51 -1.90
C GLU A 52 10.56 4.03 -1.84
N THR A 53 11.63 4.76 -2.15
CA THR A 53 11.72 6.22 -1.95
C THR A 53 12.09 6.98 -3.22
N HIS A 54 11.73 6.45 -4.39
CA HIS A 54 12.08 7.09 -5.66
C HIS A 54 11.21 8.33 -5.92
N GLY A 55 11.84 9.49 -6.09
CA GLY A 55 11.15 10.76 -6.31
C GLY A 55 10.35 11.22 -5.08
N PRO A 56 9.27 12.01 -5.26
CA PRO A 56 8.44 12.48 -4.14
C PRO A 56 7.54 11.39 -3.55
N ASN A 57 7.28 10.31 -4.29
CA ASN A 57 6.39 9.24 -3.85
C ASN A 57 7.11 8.23 -2.95
N ARG A 58 6.34 7.52 -2.11
CA ARG A 58 6.83 6.43 -1.27
C ARG A 58 5.94 5.21 -1.44
N VAL A 59 6.54 4.02 -1.42
CA VAL A 59 5.79 2.76 -1.35
C VAL A 59 6.32 1.92 -0.19
N VAL A 60 5.45 1.61 0.77
CA VAL A 60 5.75 0.71 1.88
C VAL A 60 5.29 -0.68 1.50
N TRP A 61 6.20 -1.65 1.50
CA TRP A 61 5.95 -3.05 1.17
C TRP A 61 6.01 -3.89 2.44
N ALA A 62 4.97 -4.67 2.66
CA ALA A 62 4.90 -5.58 3.79
C ALA A 62 4.27 -6.91 3.39
N HIS A 63 4.72 -8.00 4.00
CA HIS A 63 4.06 -9.30 3.93
C HIS A 63 3.50 -9.66 5.30
N ARG A 64 2.48 -10.51 5.33
CA ARG A 64 1.95 -10.99 6.60
C ARG A 64 2.93 -11.98 7.20
N ARG A 65 3.21 -11.88 8.50
CA ARG A 65 4.24 -12.73 9.16
C ARG A 65 3.93 -14.22 9.05
N ASP A 66 2.65 -14.58 9.05
CA ASP A 66 2.17 -15.96 9.06
C ASP A 66 1.57 -16.40 7.70
N ASP A 67 1.56 -15.53 6.68
CA ASP A 67 1.05 -15.82 5.33
C ASP A 67 1.94 -15.14 4.27
N ASP A 68 2.88 -15.91 3.71
CA ASP A 68 3.76 -15.45 2.64
C ASP A 68 3.05 -15.32 1.29
N ASP A 69 1.78 -15.73 1.19
CA ASP A 69 0.96 -15.52 0.00
C ASP A 69 0.18 -14.22 0.04
N GLU A 70 0.24 -13.43 1.12
CA GLU A 70 -0.37 -12.10 1.20
C GLU A 70 0.68 -11.00 1.37
N ILE A 71 0.62 -10.01 0.48
CA ILE A 71 1.34 -8.75 0.67
C ILE A 71 0.39 -7.56 0.72
N VAL A 72 0.81 -6.54 1.44
CA VAL A 72 0.18 -5.22 1.49
C VAL A 72 1.19 -4.18 1.03
N ARG A 73 0.73 -3.28 0.15
CA ARG A 73 1.48 -2.13 -0.31
C ARG A 73 0.71 -0.86 -0.01
N VAL A 74 1.38 0.09 0.62
CA VAL A 74 0.83 1.42 0.90
C VAL A 74 1.59 2.45 0.10
N PHE A 75 0.85 3.17 -0.73
CA PHE A 75 1.36 4.19 -1.65
C PHE A 75 1.08 5.56 -1.08
N VAL A 76 2.14 6.36 -0.97
CA VAL A 76 2.11 7.71 -0.41
C VAL A 76 2.57 8.66 -1.50
N SER A 77 1.71 9.58 -1.92
CA SER A 77 1.99 10.55 -2.98
C SER A 77 1.70 11.96 -2.50
N PRO A 78 2.69 12.85 -2.43
CA PRO A 78 2.44 14.28 -2.21
C PRO A 78 1.55 14.86 -3.32
N ASP A 79 0.54 15.63 -2.94
CA ASP A 79 -0.29 16.45 -3.82
C ASP A 79 -0.38 17.87 -3.24
N ARG A 80 0.44 18.78 -3.77
CA ARG A 80 0.61 20.16 -3.29
C ARG A 80 0.92 20.19 -1.79
N GLU A 81 -0.02 20.67 -0.97
CA GLU A 81 0.09 20.77 0.50
C GLU A 81 -0.39 19.52 1.23
N ARG A 82 -0.96 18.55 0.50
CA ARG A 82 -1.54 17.33 1.03
C ARG A 82 -0.71 16.12 0.65
N VAL A 83 -0.96 15.01 1.33
CA VAL A 83 -0.41 13.71 1.00
C VAL A 83 -1.57 12.74 0.81
N ALA A 84 -1.70 12.23 -0.41
CA ALA A 84 -2.64 11.19 -0.76
C ALA A 84 -2.08 9.81 -0.41
N VAL A 85 -2.93 8.96 0.19
CA VAL A 85 -2.56 7.61 0.63
C VAL A 85 -3.50 6.58 0.03
N ARG A 86 -2.93 5.51 -0.52
CA ARG A 86 -3.67 4.39 -1.12
C ARG A 86 -3.13 3.07 -0.60
N GLY A 87 -4.02 2.13 -0.33
CA GLY A 87 -3.69 0.76 0.07
C GLY A 87 -4.03 -0.24 -1.03
N LEU A 88 -3.20 -1.27 -1.15
CA LEU A 88 -3.40 -2.41 -2.03
C LEU A 88 -3.00 -3.69 -1.30
N SER A 89 -3.87 -4.69 -1.33
CA SER A 89 -3.53 -6.07 -0.96
C SER A 89 -3.37 -6.89 -2.23
N GLU A 90 -2.37 -7.75 -2.27
CA GLU A 90 -2.16 -8.72 -3.33
C GLU A 90 -1.94 -10.10 -2.73
N ARG A 91 -2.50 -11.10 -3.42
CA ARG A 91 -2.33 -12.50 -3.07
C ARG A 91 -1.52 -13.20 -4.14
N ARG A 92 -0.70 -14.16 -3.74
CA ARG A 92 0.05 -14.99 -4.68
C ARG A 92 -0.91 -15.85 -5.50
N ASP A 93 -0.77 -15.79 -6.83
CA ASP A 93 -1.49 -16.66 -7.76
C ASP A 93 -0.64 -17.90 -8.06
N HIS A 94 -1.09 -19.05 -7.54
CA HIS A 94 -0.50 -20.37 -7.79
C HIS A 94 -1.05 -21.05 -9.06
N GLY A 95 -1.96 -20.37 -9.77
CA GLY A 95 -2.59 -20.85 -10.99
C GLY A 95 -1.70 -20.73 -12.24
N LYS A 96 -2.34 -20.70 -13.41
CA LYS A 96 -1.67 -20.70 -14.72
C LYS A 96 -0.76 -19.48 -14.93
N HIS A 97 -1.05 -18.37 -14.25
CA HIS A 97 -0.28 -17.14 -14.28
C HIS A 97 0.50 -17.01 -12.95
N LYS A 98 1.64 -17.70 -12.83
CA LYS A 98 2.53 -17.60 -11.66
C LYS A 98 2.81 -16.13 -11.37
N GLY A 99 2.42 -15.60 -10.19
CA GLY A 99 2.56 -14.17 -9.92
C GLY A 99 1.85 -13.66 -8.67
N TRP A 100 1.60 -12.35 -8.64
CA TRP A 100 0.81 -11.67 -7.61
C TRP A 100 -0.44 -11.07 -8.27
N ALA A 101 -1.59 -11.29 -7.65
CA ALA A 101 -2.87 -10.78 -8.12
C ALA A 101 -3.46 -9.79 -7.11
N ARG A 102 -4.03 -8.69 -7.60
CA ARG A 102 -4.76 -7.73 -6.78
C ARG A 102 -5.91 -8.42 -6.04
N ASN A 103 -5.91 -8.26 -4.72
CA ASN A 103 -6.87 -8.85 -3.79
C ASN A 103 -7.72 -7.80 -3.04
N GLY A 104 -7.53 -6.50 -3.33
CA GLY A 104 -8.35 -5.43 -2.76
C GLY A 104 -7.52 -4.23 -2.28
N HIS A 105 -8.11 -3.36 -1.45
CA HIS A 105 -7.51 -2.07 -1.06
C HIS A 105 -6.80 -2.04 0.30
N ALA A 106 -6.56 -3.21 0.92
CA ALA A 106 -6.00 -3.30 2.28
C ALA A 106 -6.76 -2.42 3.31
N ASP A 107 -8.10 -2.44 3.25
CA ASP A 107 -9.00 -1.52 3.96
C ASP A 107 -8.75 -1.44 5.47
N ASP A 108 -8.45 -2.59 6.04
CA ASP A 108 -8.08 -2.80 7.43
C ASP A 108 -6.87 -1.96 7.85
N VAL A 109 -5.77 -2.03 7.09
CA VAL A 109 -4.55 -1.23 7.34
C VAL A 109 -4.85 0.25 7.14
N MET A 110 -5.62 0.59 6.10
CA MET A 110 -5.96 1.97 5.78
C MET A 110 -6.81 2.65 6.87
N THR A 111 -7.73 1.90 7.48
CA THR A 111 -8.58 2.40 8.57
C THR A 111 -7.75 2.80 9.79
N ASP A 112 -6.77 1.98 10.18
CA ASP A 112 -5.91 2.27 11.33
C ASP A 112 -4.94 3.44 11.06
N ILE A 113 -4.45 3.56 9.82
CA ILE A 113 -3.67 4.73 9.39
C ILE A 113 -4.51 6.00 9.54
N ASP A 114 -5.77 5.97 9.10
CA ASP A 114 -6.68 7.12 9.20
C ASP A 114 -6.92 7.53 10.65
N VAL A 115 -7.20 6.56 11.53
CA VAL A 115 -7.35 6.81 12.97
C VAL A 115 -6.10 7.47 13.55
N ARG A 116 -4.90 6.97 13.22
CA ARG A 116 -3.65 7.54 13.74
C ARG A 116 -3.33 8.93 13.21
N LEU A 117 -3.54 9.17 11.93
CA LEU A 117 -3.20 10.46 11.31
C LEU A 117 -4.20 11.56 11.69
N ARG A 118 -5.44 11.22 12.08
CA ARG A 118 -6.43 12.18 12.58
C ARG A 118 -6.35 12.44 14.08
N ALA A 119 -5.71 11.56 14.85
CA ALA A 119 -5.53 11.73 16.29
C ALA A 119 -4.48 12.80 16.65
N HIS A 120 -3.77 13.36 15.67
CA HIS A 120 -2.67 14.31 15.84
C HIS A 120 -2.72 15.44 14.81
#